data_AF-A0A2T2T3M8-F1
#
_entry.id   AF-A0A2T2T3M8-F1
#
_cell.length_a   1.000
_cell.length_b   1.000
_cell.length_c   1.000
_cell.angle_alpha   90.00
_cell.angle_beta   90.00
_cell.angle_gamma   90.00
#
_symmetry.space_group_name_H-M   'P 1'
#
loop_
_entity.id
_entity.type
_entity.pdbx_description
1 polymer ?
#
loop_
_entity_poly.entity_id
_entity_poly.type
_entity_poly.pdbx_seq_one_letter_code
_entity_poly.pdbx_strand_id
1 'polypeptide(L)'
;ELHAEHADRLAVMLERELFERGINALYLDHVPAILEDFPDAVVLCIMRDPRDVCLSLRGMPWNRDSLPESARKWRQYARLTEQYKRDYPTHFRKVRYEDLLGDPERIMRGILEWINASFDPAVLSFHERGSGLVDARREPWKQKAQSPLDPRNREKWRTEMGPAERWVVQQIAGKQLENQGYPVPPVSRDGSFLRELLSILTRTGWMIGRRIFRRWATPSRHPDDYRPAWIRRKDNDD
;
A
#
# COMPACT_ATOMS: atom_id res chain seq x y z
N GLU A 1 -28.94 8.96 9.05
CA GLU A 1 -28.78 9.58 7.72
C GLU A 1 -27.66 10.62 7.68
N LEU A 2 -27.63 11.61 8.59
CA LEU A 2 -26.54 12.63 8.65
C LEU A 2 -25.12 12.05 8.86
N HIS A 3 -24.97 10.93 9.58
CA HIS A 3 -23.65 10.30 9.83
C HIS A 3 -23.08 9.57 8.62
N ALA A 4 -23.95 8.98 7.78
CA ALA A 4 -23.51 8.30 6.55
C ALA A 4 -23.05 9.31 5.49
N GLU A 5 -23.73 10.45 5.40
CA GLU A 5 -23.38 11.51 4.45
C GLU A 5 -22.07 12.23 4.84
N HIS A 6 -21.78 12.39 6.14
CA HIS A 6 -20.49 12.92 6.59
C HIS A 6 -19.34 11.92 6.40
N ALA A 7 -19.58 10.63 6.63
CA ALA A 7 -18.60 9.57 6.37
C ALA A 7 -18.27 9.45 4.87
N ASP A 8 -19.28 9.53 3.99
CA ASP A 8 -19.07 9.56 2.53
C ASP A 8 -18.34 10.82 2.08
N ARG A 9 -18.67 11.99 2.65
CA ARG A 9 -17.96 13.24 2.32
C ARG A 9 -16.51 13.22 2.81
N LEU A 10 -16.23 12.65 3.98
CA LEU A 10 -14.85 12.45 4.46
C LEU A 10 -14.11 11.40 3.64
N ALA A 11 -14.74 10.28 3.29
CA ALA A 11 -14.15 9.25 2.43
C ALA A 11 -13.79 9.82 1.05
N VAL A 12 -14.68 10.62 0.44
CA VAL A 12 -14.45 11.26 -0.87
C VAL A 12 -13.42 12.39 -0.78
N MET A 13 -13.41 13.17 0.32
CA MET A 13 -12.46 14.26 0.52
C MET A 13 -11.05 13.72 0.80
N LEU A 14 -10.94 12.69 1.64
CA LEU A 14 -9.71 11.94 1.89
C LEU A 14 -9.24 11.24 0.60
N GLU A 15 -10.11 10.57 -0.15
CA GLU A 15 -9.74 9.96 -1.43
C GLU A 15 -9.16 10.98 -2.41
N ARG A 16 -9.74 12.18 -2.54
CA ARG A 16 -9.26 13.21 -3.47
C ARG A 16 -7.91 13.80 -3.10
N GLU A 17 -7.69 14.12 -1.82
CA GLU A 17 -6.44 14.74 -1.36
C GLU A 17 -5.30 13.71 -1.28
N LEU A 18 -5.64 12.43 -1.12
CA LEU A 18 -4.70 11.32 -0.95
C LEU A 18 -4.42 10.59 -2.27
N PHE A 19 -5.28 10.75 -3.29
CA PHE A 19 -5.05 10.34 -4.67
C PHE A 19 -3.80 11.00 -5.27
N GLU A 20 -3.49 12.25 -4.90
CA GLU A 20 -2.27 12.93 -5.34
C GLU A 20 -0.98 12.33 -4.72
N ARG A 21 -1.09 11.55 -3.65
CA ARG A 21 0.06 11.01 -2.88
C ARG A 21 0.38 9.53 -3.13
N GLY A 22 -0.40 8.82 -3.95
CA GLY A 22 -0.10 7.46 -4.39
C GLY A 22 -0.38 6.36 -3.34
N ILE A 23 -1.56 5.75 -3.44
CA ILE A 23 -2.03 4.46 -2.86
C ILE A 23 -1.69 4.15 -1.38
N ASN A 24 -2.72 4.35 -0.53
CA ASN A 24 -3.27 3.55 0.59
C ASN A 24 -2.41 2.92 1.69
N ALA A 25 -1.08 2.89 1.62
CA ALA A 25 -0.25 2.48 2.77
C ALA A 25 -0.02 3.64 3.78
N LEU A 26 -0.34 4.87 3.37
CA LEU A 26 -0.18 6.09 4.18
C LEU A 26 -1.10 6.13 5.39
N TYR A 27 -2.27 5.49 5.36
CA TYR A 27 -3.21 5.51 6.49
C TYR A 27 -2.70 4.76 7.71
N LEU A 28 -1.74 3.84 7.54
CA LEU A 28 -1.19 3.11 8.68
C LEU A 28 -0.46 4.06 9.63
N ASP A 29 0.18 5.10 9.12
CA ASP A 29 0.82 6.13 9.96
C ASP A 29 -0.23 7.00 10.72
N HIS A 30 -1.52 6.91 10.35
CA HIS A 30 -2.62 7.72 10.88
C HIS A 30 -3.68 6.93 11.65
N VAL A 31 -3.53 5.62 11.85
CA VAL A 31 -4.51 4.79 12.57
C VAL A 31 -4.89 5.38 13.95
N PRO A 32 -3.96 5.86 14.78
CA PRO A 32 -4.32 6.48 16.05
C PRO A 32 -5.25 7.69 15.89
N ALA A 33 -4.94 8.60 14.96
CA ALA A 33 -5.78 9.77 14.69
C ALA A 33 -7.15 9.40 14.12
N ILE A 34 -7.21 8.40 13.23
CA ILE A 34 -8.47 7.89 12.67
C ILE A 34 -9.38 7.36 13.79
N LEU A 35 -8.82 6.60 14.74
CA LEU A 35 -9.59 6.02 15.85
C LEU A 35 -9.93 7.06 16.93
N GLU A 36 -9.17 8.14 17.02
CA GLU A 36 -9.50 9.30 17.86
C GLU A 36 -10.69 10.08 17.28
N ASP A 37 -10.64 10.41 15.99
CA ASP A 37 -11.68 11.18 15.30
C ASP A 37 -12.95 10.36 15.05
N PHE A 38 -12.80 9.04 14.84
CA PHE A 38 -13.89 8.10 14.58
C PHE A 38 -13.79 6.88 15.51
N PRO A 39 -14.27 6.98 16.77
CA PRO A 39 -14.14 5.91 17.75
C PRO A 39 -14.79 4.58 17.36
N ASP A 40 -15.83 4.62 16.53
CA ASP A 40 -16.53 3.42 16.03
C ASP A 40 -15.90 2.84 14.76
N ALA A 41 -14.87 3.49 14.21
CA ALA A 41 -14.20 3.01 13.00
C ALA A 41 -13.44 1.71 13.27
N VAL A 42 -13.34 0.91 12.21
CA VAL A 42 -12.54 -0.32 12.17
C VAL A 42 -11.56 -0.25 11.02
N VAL A 43 -10.35 -0.76 11.23
CA VAL A 43 -9.25 -0.73 10.28
C VAL A 43 -8.88 -2.15 9.89
N LEU A 44 -9.12 -2.49 8.62
CA LEU A 44 -8.69 -3.73 8.01
C LEU A 44 -7.36 -3.52 7.28
N CYS A 45 -6.28 -4.11 7.78
CA CYS A 45 -4.96 -4.06 7.18
C CYS A 45 -4.68 -5.31 6.36
N ILE A 46 -4.61 -5.19 5.02
CA ILE A 46 -4.22 -6.28 4.14
C ILE A 46 -2.69 -6.33 4.03
N MET A 47 -2.09 -7.41 4.50
CA MET A 47 -0.64 -7.63 4.48
C MET A 47 -0.26 -8.59 3.34
N ARG A 48 0.74 -8.23 2.55
CA ARG A 48 1.26 -9.03 1.43
C ARG A 48 2.76 -9.23 1.56
N ASP A 49 3.29 -10.34 1.02
CA ASP A 49 4.72 -10.61 0.96
C ASP A 49 5.50 -9.40 0.39
N PRO A 50 6.50 -8.86 1.12
CA PRO A 50 7.24 -7.67 0.70
C PRO A 50 7.93 -7.84 -0.64
N ARG A 51 8.30 -9.06 -1.00
CA ARG A 51 9.00 -9.34 -2.25
C ARG A 51 8.06 -9.16 -3.44
N ASP A 52 6.84 -9.66 -3.34
CA ASP A 52 5.79 -9.43 -4.33
C ASP A 52 5.31 -7.97 -4.32
N VAL A 53 5.26 -7.32 -3.16
CA VAL A 53 4.96 -5.87 -3.06
C VAL A 53 6.02 -5.06 -3.81
N CYS A 54 7.31 -5.33 -3.58
CA CYS A 54 8.40 -4.64 -4.26
C CYS A 54 8.39 -4.86 -5.77
N LEU A 55 8.12 -6.09 -6.23
CA LEU A 55 7.92 -6.38 -7.66
C LEU A 55 6.75 -5.59 -8.23
N SER A 56 5.61 -5.59 -7.54
CA SER A 56 4.42 -4.87 -7.98
C SER A 56 4.68 -3.37 -8.07
N LEU A 57 5.37 -2.78 -7.10
CA LEU A 57 5.70 -1.35 -7.06
C LEU A 57 6.68 -0.92 -8.17
N ARG A 58 7.53 -1.84 -8.66
CA ARG A 58 8.49 -1.54 -9.75
C ARG A 58 7.79 -1.09 -11.03
N GLY A 59 6.60 -1.62 -11.32
CA GLY A 59 5.82 -1.29 -12.52
C GLY A 59 4.95 -0.04 -12.41
N MET A 60 4.95 0.63 -11.25
CA MET A 60 3.98 1.70 -10.97
C MET A 60 4.54 3.10 -11.28
N PRO A 61 3.90 3.91 -12.14
CA PRO A 61 4.41 5.21 -12.55
C PRO A 61 4.56 6.25 -11.42
N TRP A 62 3.79 6.13 -10.33
CA TRP A 62 3.93 6.98 -9.13
C TRP A 62 4.99 6.49 -8.15
N ASN A 63 5.45 5.24 -8.23
CA ASN A 63 6.45 4.75 -7.31
C ASN A 63 7.80 5.41 -7.62
N ARG A 64 8.33 6.16 -6.65
CA ARG A 64 9.65 6.80 -6.73
C ARG A 64 10.70 6.10 -5.88
N ASP A 65 10.28 5.07 -5.14
CA ASP A 65 11.13 4.36 -4.21
C ASP A 65 11.96 3.30 -4.94
N SER A 66 13.23 3.24 -4.58
CA SER A 66 14.11 2.13 -4.92
C SER A 66 13.69 0.85 -4.21
N LEU A 67 14.18 -0.30 -4.68
CA LEU A 67 13.93 -1.60 -4.02
C LEU A 67 14.27 -1.57 -2.51
N PRO A 68 15.44 -1.06 -2.07
CA PRO A 68 15.73 -0.92 -0.65
C PRO A 68 14.78 0.04 0.09
N GLU A 69 14.31 1.12 -0.54
CA GLU A 69 13.36 2.06 0.07
C GLU A 69 12.00 1.41 0.26
N SER A 70 11.47 0.76 -0.78
CA SER A 70 10.21 0.00 -0.71
C SER A 70 10.25 -1.08 0.37
N ALA A 71 11.35 -1.83 0.46
CA ALA A 71 11.53 -2.85 1.50
C ALA A 71 11.59 -2.24 2.91
N ARG A 72 12.25 -1.08 3.09
CA ARG A 72 12.29 -0.37 4.38
C ARG A 72 10.91 0.15 4.79
N LYS A 73 10.17 0.72 3.83
CA LYS A 73 8.80 1.21 4.05
C LYS A 73 7.87 0.07 4.44
N TRP A 74 7.92 -1.05 3.71
CA TRP A 74 7.16 -2.25 4.08
C TRP A 74 7.51 -2.74 5.49
N ARG A 75 8.80 -2.74 5.86
CA ARG A 75 9.24 -3.13 7.20
C ARG A 75 8.64 -2.25 8.30
N GLN A 76 8.61 -0.94 8.08
CA GLN A 76 7.97 0.00 9.00
C GLN A 76 6.49 -0.34 9.16
N TYR A 77 5.79 -0.55 8.05
CA TYR A 77 4.37 -0.91 8.08
C TYR A 77 4.11 -2.25 8.76
N ALA A 78 4.91 -3.28 8.49
CA ALA A 78 4.80 -4.55 9.20
C ALA A 78 4.98 -4.42 10.73
N ARG A 79 5.79 -3.47 11.20
CA ARG A 79 5.95 -3.18 12.63
C ARG A 79 4.72 -2.46 13.19
N LEU A 80 4.21 -1.46 12.49
CA LEU A 80 2.99 -0.74 12.88
C LEU A 80 1.78 -1.68 12.91
N THR A 81 1.63 -2.57 11.93
CA THR A 81 0.57 -3.59 11.93
C THR A 81 0.61 -4.46 13.19
N GLU A 82 1.79 -4.94 13.62
CA GLU A 82 1.91 -5.73 14.85
C GLU A 82 1.74 -4.89 16.11
N GLN A 83 2.06 -3.60 16.07
CA GLN A 83 1.74 -2.66 17.13
C GLN A 83 0.23 -2.47 17.25
N TYR A 84 -0.46 -2.05 16.19
CA TYR A 84 -1.89 -1.75 16.24
C TYR A 84 -2.77 -2.97 16.46
N LYS A 85 -2.34 -4.16 16.03
CA LYS A 85 -3.01 -5.41 16.42
C LYS A 85 -3.02 -5.60 17.95
N ARG A 86 -2.00 -5.12 18.66
CA ARG A 86 -1.91 -5.18 20.13
C ARG A 86 -2.62 -4.00 20.79
N ASP A 87 -2.45 -2.80 20.25
CA ASP A 87 -2.97 -1.56 20.83
C ASP A 87 -4.50 -1.42 20.60
N TYR A 88 -5.03 -1.94 19.49
CA TYR A 88 -6.42 -1.81 19.06
C TYR A 88 -7.05 -3.16 18.67
N PRO A 89 -7.10 -4.16 19.55
CA PRO A 89 -7.47 -5.54 19.19
C PRO A 89 -8.90 -5.71 18.67
N THR A 90 -9.82 -4.80 19.03
CA THR A 90 -11.21 -4.78 18.54
C THR A 90 -11.38 -3.95 17.27
N HIS A 91 -10.60 -2.89 17.11
CA HIS A 91 -10.71 -1.92 15.99
C HIS A 91 -9.72 -2.17 14.86
N PHE A 92 -8.72 -3.04 15.03
CA PHE A 92 -7.70 -3.30 14.02
C PHE A 92 -7.57 -4.80 13.74
N ARG A 93 -7.77 -5.19 12.48
CA ARG A 93 -7.59 -6.56 12.03
C ARG A 93 -6.63 -6.64 10.84
N LYS A 94 -5.65 -7.54 10.95
CA LYS A 94 -4.74 -7.90 9.86
C LYS A 94 -5.32 -9.08 9.07
N VAL A 95 -5.30 -9.00 7.75
CA VAL A 95 -5.60 -10.12 6.84
C VAL A 95 -4.41 -10.33 5.91
N ARG A 96 -3.99 -11.59 5.76
CA ARG A 96 -2.94 -11.96 4.83
C ARG A 96 -3.52 -12.07 3.41
N TYR A 97 -2.94 -11.33 2.47
CA TYR A 97 -3.37 -11.29 1.07
C TYR A 97 -3.35 -12.68 0.42
N GLU A 98 -2.34 -13.49 0.71
CA GLU A 98 -2.21 -14.83 0.13
C GLU A 98 -3.26 -15.82 0.64
N ASP A 99 -3.76 -15.61 1.87
CA ASP A 99 -4.87 -16.39 2.45
C ASP A 99 -6.20 -15.96 1.84
N LEU A 100 -6.39 -14.64 1.64
CA LEU A 100 -7.55 -14.09 0.93
C LEU A 100 -7.63 -14.63 -0.51
N LEU A 101 -6.51 -14.76 -1.20
CA LEU A 101 -6.47 -15.36 -2.54
C LEU A 101 -6.74 -16.88 -2.52
N GLY A 102 -6.35 -17.57 -1.45
CA GLY A 102 -6.51 -19.02 -1.34
C GLY A 102 -7.94 -19.45 -1.00
N ASP A 103 -8.62 -18.67 -0.16
CA ASP A 103 -9.99 -18.94 0.29
C ASP A 103 -10.75 -17.62 0.53
N PRO A 104 -11.18 -16.94 -0.55
CA PRO A 104 -11.82 -15.64 -0.45
C PRO A 104 -13.10 -15.66 0.39
N GLU A 105 -13.92 -16.71 0.25
CA GLU A 105 -15.20 -16.81 0.95
C GLU A 105 -15.01 -16.86 2.46
N ARG A 106 -14.17 -17.78 2.96
CA ARG A 106 -13.92 -17.91 4.40
C ARG A 106 -13.36 -16.63 4.99
N ILE A 107 -12.41 -15.99 4.30
CA ILE A 107 -11.80 -14.74 4.76
C ILE A 107 -12.83 -13.61 4.78
N MET A 108 -13.63 -13.45 3.72
CA MET A 108 -14.66 -12.41 3.66
C MET A 108 -15.77 -12.62 4.70
N ARG A 109 -16.22 -13.86 4.93
CA ARG A 109 -17.15 -14.18 6.02
C ARG A 109 -16.60 -13.73 7.38
N GLY A 110 -15.35 -14.08 7.68
CA GLY A 110 -14.72 -13.68 8.94
C GLY A 110 -14.50 -12.16 9.08
N ILE A 111 -14.24 -11.45 7.98
CA ILE A 111 -14.17 -9.98 7.98
C ILE A 111 -15.55 -9.38 8.26
N LEU A 112 -16.59 -9.83 7.55
CA LEU A 112 -17.94 -9.30 7.68
C LEU A 112 -18.52 -9.57 9.07
N GLU A 113 -18.32 -10.78 9.61
CA GLU A 113 -18.68 -11.11 10.98
C GLU A 113 -18.00 -10.18 12.00
N TRP A 114 -16.71 -9.87 11.82
CA TRP A 114 -15.98 -8.97 12.70
C TRP A 114 -16.50 -7.53 12.70
N ILE A 115 -17.02 -7.06 11.57
CA ILE A 115 -17.63 -5.72 11.45
C ILE A 115 -19.16 -5.74 11.66
N ASN A 116 -19.73 -6.86 12.14
CA ASN A 116 -21.16 -7.07 12.34
C ASN A 116 -22.02 -6.85 11.07
N ALA A 117 -21.51 -7.27 9.91
CA ALA A 117 -22.20 -7.25 8.63
C ALA A 117 -22.59 -8.65 8.16
N SER A 118 -23.75 -8.76 7.49
CA SER A 118 -24.21 -10.02 6.89
C SER A 118 -23.38 -10.37 5.66
N PHE A 119 -23.07 -11.66 5.50
CA PHE A 119 -22.42 -12.15 4.27
C PHE A 119 -23.44 -12.27 3.13
N ASP A 120 -23.14 -11.62 2.02
CA ASP A 120 -23.81 -11.77 0.73
C ASP A 120 -22.82 -12.39 -0.27
N PRO A 121 -23.15 -13.52 -0.93
CA PRO A 121 -22.32 -14.10 -1.99
C PRO A 121 -21.90 -13.11 -3.09
N ALA A 122 -22.69 -12.07 -3.35
CA ALA A 122 -22.37 -11.02 -4.32
C ALA A 122 -21.08 -10.24 -3.98
N VAL A 123 -20.60 -10.31 -2.73
CA VAL A 123 -19.29 -9.77 -2.33
C VAL A 123 -18.14 -10.43 -3.10
N LEU A 124 -18.26 -11.71 -3.45
CA LEU A 124 -17.26 -12.45 -4.22
C LEU A 124 -17.34 -12.16 -5.73
N SER A 125 -18.53 -11.81 -6.21
CA SER A 125 -18.78 -11.38 -7.60
C SER A 125 -18.58 -9.87 -7.80
N PHE A 126 -17.66 -9.24 -7.06
CA PHE A 126 -17.42 -7.78 -7.15
C PHE A 126 -17.09 -7.29 -8.56
N HIS A 127 -16.45 -8.14 -9.37
CA HIS A 127 -16.07 -7.85 -10.75
C HIS A 127 -17.28 -7.77 -11.71
N GLU A 128 -18.44 -8.32 -11.34
CA GLU A 128 -19.67 -8.31 -12.14
C GLU A 128 -20.46 -7.00 -11.97
N ARG A 129 -20.21 -6.23 -10.90
CA ARG A 129 -21.02 -5.05 -10.51
C ARG A 129 -20.70 -3.75 -11.28
N GLY A 130 -19.93 -3.82 -12.37
CA GLY A 130 -19.58 -2.66 -13.19
C GLY A 130 -18.59 -1.71 -12.49
N SER A 131 -17.84 -0.94 -13.29
CA SER A 131 -16.64 -0.19 -12.88
C SER A 131 -16.87 1.03 -11.96
N GLY A 132 -18.00 1.14 -11.26
CA GLY A 132 -18.37 2.34 -10.50
C GLY A 132 -17.42 2.71 -9.35
N LEU A 133 -16.67 1.74 -8.83
CA LEU A 133 -15.76 1.92 -7.68
C LEU A 133 -14.29 2.14 -8.07
N VAL A 134 -13.93 1.91 -9.34
CA VAL A 134 -12.55 2.02 -9.83
C VAL A 134 -12.56 2.65 -11.21
N ASP A 135 -12.16 3.92 -11.29
CA ASP A 135 -11.91 4.58 -12.57
C ASP A 135 -10.63 4.00 -13.22
N ALA A 136 -10.77 2.86 -13.90
CA ALA A 136 -9.67 2.19 -14.58
C ALA A 136 -9.04 3.02 -15.72
N ARG A 137 -9.67 4.13 -16.16
CA ARG A 137 -9.04 5.05 -17.12
C ARG A 137 -8.01 5.94 -16.42
N ARG A 138 -8.27 6.36 -15.18
CA ARG A 138 -7.32 7.14 -14.35
C ARG A 138 -6.33 6.27 -13.61
N GLU A 139 -6.70 5.04 -13.30
CA GLU A 139 -5.88 4.09 -12.52
C GLU A 139 -5.73 2.74 -13.23
N PRO A 140 -5.02 2.66 -14.38
CA PRO A 140 -4.82 1.41 -15.13
C PRO A 140 -4.30 0.24 -14.29
N TRP A 141 -3.53 0.53 -13.24
CA TRP A 141 -3.00 -0.44 -12.29
C TRP A 141 -4.06 -1.11 -11.40
N LYS A 142 -5.26 -0.54 -11.30
CA LYS A 142 -6.41 -1.14 -10.60
C LYS A 142 -7.28 -1.99 -11.53
N GLN A 143 -6.93 -2.17 -12.80
CA GLN A 143 -7.67 -3.05 -13.73
C GLN A 143 -7.84 -4.48 -13.20
N LYS A 144 -6.86 -5.01 -12.47
CA LYS A 144 -6.97 -6.34 -11.84
C LYS A 144 -8.07 -6.42 -10.77
N ALA A 145 -8.48 -5.29 -10.19
CA ALA A 145 -9.61 -5.21 -9.28
C ALA A 145 -10.97 -5.23 -10.01
N GLN A 146 -10.98 -5.27 -11.34
CA GLN A 146 -12.17 -5.51 -12.17
C GLN A 146 -12.24 -6.96 -12.67
N SER A 147 -11.31 -7.82 -12.24
CA SER A 147 -11.27 -9.24 -12.59
C SER A 147 -11.49 -10.08 -11.34
N PRO A 148 -11.92 -11.34 -11.48
CA PRO A 148 -11.94 -12.30 -10.37
C PRO A 148 -10.58 -12.36 -9.66
N LEU A 149 -10.60 -12.69 -8.37
CA LEU A 149 -9.38 -12.93 -7.61
C LEU A 149 -8.60 -14.10 -8.23
N ASP A 150 -7.36 -13.85 -8.66
CA ASP A 150 -6.49 -14.90 -9.20
C ASP A 150 -5.65 -15.53 -8.07
N PRO A 151 -5.89 -16.80 -7.69
CA PRO A 151 -5.14 -17.47 -6.63
C PRO A 151 -3.64 -17.62 -6.94
N ARG A 152 -3.25 -17.45 -8.21
CA ARG A 152 -1.85 -17.51 -8.67
C ARG A 152 -1.13 -16.17 -8.53
N ASN A 153 -1.80 -15.08 -8.12
CA ASN A 153 -1.17 -13.76 -7.98
C ASN A 153 -0.37 -13.61 -6.67
N ARG A 154 0.39 -14.64 -6.32
CA ARG A 154 1.24 -14.74 -5.13
C ARG A 154 2.55 -15.45 -5.49
N GLU A 155 3.58 -15.20 -4.71
CA GLU A 155 4.89 -15.87 -4.79
C GLU A 155 5.67 -15.66 -6.09
N LYS A 156 5.32 -14.64 -6.89
CA LYS A 156 5.98 -14.29 -8.15
C LYS A 156 7.45 -13.97 -7.97
N TRP A 157 7.80 -13.44 -6.79
CA TRP A 157 9.19 -13.21 -6.41
C TRP A 157 10.11 -14.41 -6.54
N ARG A 158 9.58 -15.64 -6.48
CA ARG A 158 10.41 -16.85 -6.63
C ARG A 158 11.02 -16.98 -8.02
N THR A 159 10.31 -16.51 -9.04
CA THR A 159 10.72 -16.61 -10.44
C THR A 159 11.14 -15.26 -11.03
N GLU A 160 10.57 -14.16 -10.55
CA GLU A 160 10.77 -12.82 -11.13
C GLU A 160 11.84 -11.97 -10.40
N MET A 161 12.25 -12.32 -9.16
CA MET A 161 13.33 -11.60 -8.46
C MET A 161 14.66 -12.34 -8.56
N GLY A 162 15.68 -11.61 -9.00
CA GLY A 162 17.06 -12.08 -8.98
C GLY A 162 17.56 -12.39 -7.55
N PRO A 163 18.60 -13.23 -7.38
CA PRO A 163 19.15 -13.54 -6.07
C PRO A 163 19.52 -12.29 -5.26
N ALA A 164 20.19 -11.29 -5.85
CA ALA A 164 20.59 -10.11 -5.07
C ALA A 164 19.39 -9.27 -4.61
N GLU A 165 18.35 -9.17 -5.45
CA GLU A 165 17.12 -8.45 -5.10
C GLU A 165 16.41 -9.11 -3.92
N ARG A 166 16.25 -10.45 -3.96
CA ARG A 166 15.68 -11.22 -2.85
C ARG A 166 16.50 -11.06 -1.59
N TRP A 167 17.83 -11.15 -1.70
CA TRP A 167 18.73 -10.95 -0.57
C TRP A 167 18.57 -9.56 0.04
N VAL A 168 18.52 -8.49 -0.75
CA VAL A 168 18.33 -7.11 -0.25
C VAL A 168 17.02 -6.99 0.54
N VAL A 169 15.90 -7.51 0.02
CA VAL A 169 14.62 -7.46 0.73
C VAL A 169 14.69 -8.28 2.02
N GLN A 170 15.28 -9.48 1.99
CA GLN A 170 15.44 -10.34 3.16
C GLN A 170 16.37 -9.73 4.21
N GLN A 171 17.43 -9.03 3.83
CA GLN A 171 18.30 -8.33 4.78
C GLN A 171 17.58 -7.17 5.47
N ILE A 172 16.75 -6.44 4.72
CA ILE A 172 16.04 -5.29 5.26
C ILE A 172 14.90 -5.72 6.16
N ALA A 173 14.07 -6.65 5.69
CA ALA A 173 12.76 -6.99 6.26
C ALA A 173 12.66 -8.44 6.78
N GLY A 174 13.76 -9.20 6.86
CA GLY A 174 13.78 -10.63 7.21
C GLY A 174 13.08 -10.97 8.53
N LYS A 175 13.39 -10.25 9.61
CA LYS A 175 12.72 -10.44 10.91
C LYS A 175 11.21 -10.22 10.80
N GLN A 176 10.78 -9.22 10.02
CA GLN A 176 9.36 -8.95 9.82
C GLN A 176 8.70 -9.99 8.90
N LEU A 177 9.40 -10.53 7.90
CA LEU A 177 8.92 -11.66 7.10
C LEU A 177 8.60 -12.85 8.01
N GLU A 178 9.54 -13.25 8.87
CA GLU A 178 9.37 -14.36 9.82
C GLU A 178 8.21 -14.12 10.78
N ASN A 179 8.15 -12.95 11.42
CA ASN A 179 7.06 -12.57 12.32
C ASN A 179 5.68 -12.60 11.65
N GLN A 180 5.63 -12.35 10.34
CA GLN A 180 4.41 -12.33 9.53
C GLN A 180 4.10 -13.71 8.91
N GLY A 181 4.90 -14.75 9.19
CA GLY A 181 4.69 -16.10 8.67
C GLY A 181 5.07 -16.29 7.19
N TYR A 182 5.95 -15.43 6.67
CA TYR A 182 6.51 -15.57 5.32
C TYR A 182 7.84 -16.33 5.37
N PRO A 183 8.08 -17.29 4.47
CA PRO A 183 9.32 -18.04 4.45
C PRO A 183 10.49 -17.15 4.00
N VAL A 184 11.65 -17.32 4.65
CA VAL A 184 12.90 -16.62 4.32
C VAL A 184 13.94 -17.65 3.85
N PRO A 185 13.80 -18.22 2.65
CA PRO A 185 14.74 -19.23 2.18
C PRO A 185 16.14 -18.63 1.98
N PRO A 186 17.20 -19.46 2.08
CA PRO A 186 18.54 -19.03 1.75
C PRO A 186 18.61 -18.59 0.28
N VAL A 187 19.46 -17.61 0.01
CA VAL A 187 19.65 -17.05 -1.32
C VAL A 187 20.99 -17.52 -1.89
N SER A 188 20.96 -18.03 -3.12
CA SER A 188 22.19 -18.38 -3.86
C SER A 188 23.04 -17.15 -4.12
N ARG A 189 24.35 -17.26 -3.91
CA ARG A 189 25.34 -16.22 -4.22
C ARG A 189 26.24 -16.69 -5.36
N ASP A 190 25.63 -16.85 -6.52
CA ASP A 190 26.34 -17.19 -7.76
C ASP A 190 27.08 -15.97 -8.35
N GLY A 191 27.72 -16.16 -9.51
CA GLY A 191 28.48 -15.10 -10.17
C GLY A 191 27.65 -13.91 -10.68
N SER A 192 26.32 -14.00 -10.78
CA SER A 192 25.47 -12.84 -11.11
C SER A 192 25.10 -12.02 -9.87
N PHE A 193 25.14 -12.60 -8.67
CA PHE A 193 24.79 -11.93 -7.41
C PHE A 193 25.48 -10.57 -7.23
N LEU A 194 26.82 -10.51 -7.33
CA LEU A 194 27.56 -9.26 -7.12
C LEU A 194 27.24 -8.21 -8.18
N ARG A 195 27.03 -8.63 -9.43
CA ARG A 195 26.66 -7.74 -10.54
C ARG A 195 25.25 -7.17 -10.34
N GLU A 196 24.29 -8.01 -9.96
CA GLU A 196 22.94 -7.56 -9.62
C GLU A 196 22.96 -6.63 -8.41
N LEU A 197 23.71 -6.95 -7.36
CA LEU A 197 23.84 -6.12 -6.16
C LEU A 197 24.39 -4.73 -6.51
N LEU A 198 25.45 -4.67 -7.31
CA LEU A 198 26.02 -3.40 -7.78
C LEU A 198 25.02 -2.61 -8.64
N SER A 199 24.24 -3.29 -9.48
CA SER A 199 23.15 -2.67 -10.25
C SER A 199 22.07 -2.07 -9.33
N ILE A 200 21.67 -2.77 -8.27
CA ILE A 200 20.70 -2.26 -7.29
C ILE A 200 21.26 -1.00 -6.59
N LEU A 201 22.52 -1.05 -6.15
CA LEU A 201 23.16 0.08 -5.45
C LEU A 201 23.33 1.30 -6.35
N THR A 202 23.80 1.10 -7.58
CA THR A 202 23.98 2.20 -8.56
C THR A 202 22.64 2.82 -8.95
N ARG A 203 21.61 2.01 -9.23
CA ARG A 203 20.25 2.51 -9.50
C ARG A 203 19.68 3.28 -8.31
N THR A 204 19.87 2.76 -7.10
CA THR A 204 19.42 3.43 -5.85
C THR A 204 20.12 4.77 -5.67
N GLY A 205 21.45 4.80 -5.79
CA GLY A 205 22.25 6.02 -5.69
C GLY A 205 21.86 7.05 -6.75
N TRP A 206 21.67 6.63 -8.00
CA TRP A 206 21.21 7.52 -9.07
C TRP A 206 19.82 8.10 -8.81
N MET A 207 18.86 7.29 -8.34
CA MET A 207 17.51 7.77 -8.00
C MET A 207 17.52 8.78 -6.84
N ILE A 208 18.36 8.55 -5.82
CA ILE A 208 18.53 9.49 -4.71
C ILE A 208 19.19 10.78 -5.21
N GLY A 209 20.30 10.68 -5.93
CA GLY A 209 21.01 11.83 -6.50
C GLY A 209 20.11 12.67 -7.41
N ARG A 210 19.32 12.04 -8.27
CA ARG A 210 18.34 12.71 -9.13
C ARG A 210 17.26 13.45 -8.32
N ARG A 211 16.79 12.88 -7.20
CA ARG A 211 15.83 13.55 -6.31
C ARG A 211 16.44 14.75 -5.61
N ILE A 212 17.66 14.62 -5.07
CA ILE A 212 18.40 15.72 -4.43
C ILE A 212 18.64 16.84 -5.44
N PHE A 213 19.13 16.51 -6.64
CA PHE A 213 19.34 17.47 -7.71
C PHE A 213 18.05 18.19 -8.11
N ARG A 214 16.94 17.48 -8.28
CA ARG A 214 15.64 18.11 -8.56
C ARG A 214 15.20 19.05 -7.44
N ARG A 215 15.38 18.66 -6.18
CA ARG A 215 15.06 19.51 -5.02
C ARG A 215 15.93 20.78 -4.99
N TRP A 216 17.19 20.67 -5.41
CA TRP A 216 18.11 21.81 -5.50
C TRP A 216 17.83 22.70 -6.72
N ALA A 217 17.57 22.11 -7.88
CA ALA A 217 17.34 22.81 -9.14
C ALA A 217 15.95 23.48 -9.24
N THR A 218 15.01 23.12 -8.37
CA THR A 218 13.70 23.76 -8.28
C THR A 218 13.68 24.62 -7.02
N PRO A 219 13.66 25.97 -7.11
CA PRO A 219 13.52 26.82 -5.93
C PRO A 219 12.26 26.45 -5.18
N SER A 220 12.37 26.30 -3.86
CA SER A 220 11.25 26.08 -2.95
C SER A 220 10.14 27.09 -3.26
N ARG A 221 8.97 26.63 -3.72
CA ARG A 221 7.76 27.46 -3.57
C ARG A 221 7.51 27.57 -2.07
N HIS A 222 7.24 28.79 -1.61
CA HIS A 222 7.15 29.17 -0.20
C HIS A 222 6.25 28.19 0.61
N PRO A 223 6.58 27.84 1.87
CA PRO A 223 5.86 26.80 2.62
C PRO A 223 4.39 27.08 2.98
N ASP A 224 3.87 28.29 2.74
CA ASP A 224 2.63 28.78 3.37
C ASP A 224 1.46 29.07 2.41
N ASP A 225 1.44 28.52 1.19
CA ASP A 225 0.24 28.67 0.33
C ASP A 225 -0.27 27.34 -0.22
N TYR A 226 -0.98 26.61 0.64
CA TYR A 226 -1.80 25.45 0.28
C TYR A 226 -3.21 25.84 -0.17
N ARG A 227 -3.51 27.13 -0.44
CA ARG A 227 -4.87 27.53 -0.82
C ARG A 227 -5.18 27.13 -2.27
N PRO A 228 -6.28 26.38 -2.50
CA PRO A 228 -6.80 26.10 -3.84
C PRO A 228 -6.98 27.39 -4.66
N ALA A 229 -6.72 27.34 -5.97
CA ALA A 229 -6.72 28.52 -6.85
C ALA A 229 -8.05 29.33 -6.85
N TRP A 230 -9.16 28.72 -6.45
CA TRP A 230 -10.47 29.37 -6.36
C TRP A 230 -10.68 30.20 -5.07
N ILE A 231 -9.89 29.95 -4.01
CA ILE A 231 -9.84 30.80 -2.81
C ILE A 231 -9.06 32.09 -3.11
N ARG A 232 -8.02 32.02 -3.95
CA ARG A 232 -7.21 33.18 -4.36
C ARG A 232 -7.97 34.23 -5.18
N ARG A 233 -9.12 33.89 -5.77
CA ARG A 233 -9.94 34.85 -6.52
C ARG A 233 -10.76 35.77 -5.61
N LYS A 234 -11.06 35.37 -4.38
CA LYS A 234 -11.88 36.18 -3.46
C LYS A 234 -11.12 37.35 -2.84
N ASP A 235 -9.80 37.26 -2.73
CA ASP A 235 -8.97 38.29 -2.07
C ASP A 235 -8.61 39.47 -2.99
N ASN A 236 -9.01 39.44 -4.28
CA ASN A 236 -8.68 40.47 -5.28
C ASN A 236 -9.90 41.28 -5.76
N ASP A 237 -11.10 41.02 -5.20
CA ASP A 237 -12.35 41.69 -5.57
C ASP A 237 -12.90 42.58 -4.42
N ASP A 238 -12.05 42.97 -3.46
CA ASP A 238 -12.33 44.03 -2.45
C ASP A 238 -11.50 45.29 -2.71
#